data_AF-A0A0D8HFB9-F1
#
_entry.id   AF-A0A0D8HFB9-F1
#
_cell.length_a   1.000
_cell.length_b   1.000
_cell.length_c   1.000
_cell.angle_alpha   90.00
_cell.angle_beta   90.00
_cell.angle_gamma   90.00
#
_symmetry.space_group_name_H-M   'P 1'
#
loop_
_entity.id
_entity.type
_entity.pdbx_description
1 polymer ?
#
loop_
_entity_poly.entity_id
_entity_poly.type
_entity_poly.pdbx_seq_one_letter_code
_entity_poly.pdbx_strand_id
1 'polypeptide(L)'
;MTTEVDTAVPKELVSRRTREAVRDTMSGTTLREIDQMWQDELFHAATDPEPVGGQRVTRFQGYLNQVDWTNFSQVTRALRVFEEAIQPLFSPPEGFTQGGDVTILRLRKLFQRDGYLIDENGHIRRESQVVIASNVLANLTDASAIHEHLDRIASAVERDDPAQAIGSAKELIESTAKLVLRERNEPYSDADDLPALVMKAQQSLSVHPSGRSPGPDGSNAVKKILGAAMTVTSGVAELRNRGYGTGHGSATAPSWLKARHARLAVNASKLWCEFMLDTLIDPSAPWRTKSIAPALLQDMNLETGAERS
;
A
#
# COMPACT_ATOMS: atom_id res chain seq x y z
N MET A 1 40.35 10.59 26.19
CA MET A 1 39.24 9.69 25.84
C MET A 1 38.38 10.41 24.83
N THR A 2 38.71 10.24 23.55
CA THR A 2 37.85 10.64 22.43
C THR A 2 36.74 9.61 22.32
N THR A 3 35.51 10.02 22.62
CA THR A 3 34.30 9.24 22.35
C THR A 3 34.14 9.13 20.83
N GLU A 4 34.42 7.95 20.30
CA GLU A 4 33.95 7.54 18.97
C GLU A 4 32.43 7.57 18.97
N VAL A 5 31.87 8.48 18.18
CA VAL A 5 30.46 8.49 17.83
C VAL A 5 30.24 7.28 16.94
N ASP A 6 29.56 6.27 17.48
CA ASP A 6 29.08 5.10 16.74
C ASP A 6 28.14 5.59 15.64
N THR A 7 28.70 5.79 14.44
CA THR A 7 27.95 6.21 13.26
C THR A 7 27.20 4.99 12.75
N ALA A 8 25.93 4.87 13.14
CA ALA A 8 25.05 3.81 12.66
C ALA A 8 25.08 3.79 11.12
N VAL A 9 25.67 2.74 10.56
CA VAL A 9 25.73 2.54 9.11
C VAL A 9 24.29 2.51 8.58
N PRO A 10 23.92 3.39 7.63
CA PRO A 10 22.57 3.43 7.11
C PRO A 10 22.19 2.06 6.51
N LYS A 11 21.05 1.53 6.95
CA LYS A 11 20.56 0.22 6.52
C LYS A 11 20.28 0.24 5.02
N GLU A 12 20.98 -0.61 4.26
CA GLU A 12 20.72 -0.82 2.84
C GLU A 12 19.27 -1.30 2.59
N LEU A 13 18.67 -0.81 1.51
CA LEU A 13 17.30 -1.14 1.10
C LEU A 13 17.19 -2.55 0.51
N VAL A 14 18.26 -3.06 -0.12
CA VAL A 14 18.34 -4.44 -0.63
C VAL A 14 19.62 -5.07 -0.10
N SER A 15 19.49 -6.17 0.63
CA SER A 15 20.62 -6.79 1.30
C SER A 15 21.61 -7.38 0.30
N ARG A 16 22.90 -7.39 0.68
CA ARG A 16 23.97 -8.03 -0.11
C ARG A 16 23.60 -9.43 -0.61
N ARG A 17 22.98 -10.24 0.25
CA ARG A 17 22.57 -11.62 -0.08
C ARG A 17 21.54 -11.68 -1.21
N THR A 18 20.61 -10.73 -1.25
CA THR A 18 19.59 -10.63 -2.32
C THR A 18 20.25 -10.20 -3.64
N ARG A 19 21.14 -9.21 -3.59
CA ARG A 19 21.91 -8.72 -4.74
C ARG A 19 22.76 -9.82 -5.37
N GLU A 20 23.48 -10.57 -4.54
CA GLU A 20 24.30 -11.71 -4.98
C GLU A 20 23.42 -12.83 -5.58
N ALA A 21 22.24 -13.10 -5.01
CA ALA A 21 21.35 -14.12 -5.54
C ALA A 21 20.83 -13.80 -6.95
N VAL A 22 20.56 -12.53 -7.28
CA VAL A 22 20.22 -12.10 -8.64
C VAL A 22 21.44 -12.18 -9.55
N ARG A 23 22.60 -11.66 -9.12
CA ARG A 23 23.85 -11.74 -9.89
C ARG A 23 24.20 -13.17 -10.31
N ASP A 24 23.99 -14.14 -9.43
CA ASP A 24 24.33 -15.54 -9.69
C ASP A 24 23.46 -16.18 -10.79
N THR A 25 22.31 -15.59 -11.15
CA THR A 25 21.48 -16.04 -12.29
C THR A 25 22.06 -15.64 -13.65
N MET A 26 23.05 -14.73 -13.69
CA MET A 26 23.60 -14.14 -14.92
C MET A 26 24.51 -15.06 -15.74
N SER A 27 24.74 -16.30 -15.28
CA SER A 27 25.66 -17.23 -15.95
C SER A 27 25.26 -17.55 -17.40
N GLY A 28 23.97 -17.51 -17.71
CA GLY A 28 23.41 -17.81 -19.05
C GLY A 28 23.26 -16.59 -19.99
N THR A 29 23.60 -15.38 -19.54
CA THR A 29 23.40 -14.12 -20.28
C THR A 29 24.65 -13.73 -21.09
N THR A 30 24.67 -12.61 -21.82
CA THR A 30 25.89 -12.04 -22.45
C THR A 30 26.40 -10.79 -21.72
N LEU A 31 27.70 -10.46 -21.86
CA LEU A 31 28.25 -9.21 -21.30
C LEU A 31 27.53 -7.96 -21.85
N ARG A 32 27.16 -8.01 -23.14
CA ARG A 32 26.42 -6.93 -23.81
C ARG A 32 25.03 -6.74 -23.20
N GLU A 33 24.29 -7.82 -22.93
CA GLU A 33 22.98 -7.74 -22.28
C GLU A 33 23.09 -7.20 -20.85
N ILE A 34 24.13 -7.59 -20.09
CA ILE A 34 24.39 -7.00 -18.77
C ILE A 34 24.64 -5.50 -18.88
N ASP A 35 25.47 -5.07 -19.83
CA ASP A 35 25.71 -3.64 -20.02
C ASP A 35 24.44 -2.88 -20.41
N GLN A 36 23.61 -3.48 -21.28
CA GLN A 36 22.36 -2.88 -21.75
C GLN A 36 21.35 -2.68 -20.60
N MET A 37 21.02 -3.73 -19.84
CA MET A 37 20.01 -3.65 -18.76
C MET A 37 20.36 -2.57 -17.72
N TRP A 38 21.64 -2.42 -17.38
CA TRP A 38 22.08 -1.40 -16.44
C TRP A 38 22.10 0.00 -17.04
N GLN A 39 22.54 0.16 -18.29
CA GLN A 39 22.63 1.47 -18.93
C GLN A 39 21.27 2.04 -19.34
N ASP A 40 20.29 1.18 -19.68
CA ASP A 40 18.91 1.59 -19.94
C ASP A 40 18.26 2.19 -18.70
N GLU A 41 18.63 1.69 -17.52
CA GLU A 41 18.28 2.29 -16.23
C GLU A 41 19.29 3.37 -15.80
N LEU A 42 19.97 4.02 -16.74
CA LEU A 42 20.85 5.19 -16.58
C LEU A 42 22.07 4.99 -15.67
N PHE A 43 22.53 3.75 -15.45
CA PHE A 43 23.79 3.51 -14.74
C PHE A 43 24.97 3.66 -15.68
N HIS A 44 26.08 4.23 -15.20
CA HIS A 44 27.29 4.35 -15.99
C HIS A 44 27.94 2.99 -16.21
N ALA A 45 28.63 2.83 -17.34
CA ALA A 45 29.36 1.62 -17.65
C ALA A 45 30.33 1.26 -16.50
N ALA A 46 30.21 0.02 -16.02
CA ALA A 46 31.03 -0.44 -14.92
C ALA A 46 32.49 -0.69 -15.32
N THR A 47 33.38 -0.63 -14.33
CA THR A 47 34.68 -1.30 -14.39
C THR A 47 34.57 -2.62 -13.65
N ASP A 48 35.12 -3.69 -14.22
CA ASP A 48 35.08 -5.00 -13.60
C ASP A 48 35.93 -5.00 -12.31
N PRO A 49 35.38 -5.46 -11.18
CA PRO A 49 36.13 -5.61 -9.94
C PRO A 49 37.03 -6.84 -10.00
N GLU A 50 37.74 -7.11 -8.89
CA GLU A 50 38.40 -8.40 -8.70
C GLU A 50 37.42 -9.57 -8.97
N PRO A 51 37.84 -10.62 -9.69
CA PRO A 51 36.94 -11.69 -10.10
C PRO A 51 36.22 -12.35 -8.91
N VAL A 52 34.90 -12.23 -8.90
CA VAL A 52 34.03 -12.91 -7.91
C VAL A 52 33.37 -14.17 -8.49
N GLY A 53 33.62 -14.47 -9.77
CA GLY A 53 33.08 -15.60 -10.51
C GLY A 53 33.49 -15.54 -11.99
N GLY A 54 32.67 -16.12 -12.86
CA GLY A 54 32.86 -15.97 -14.31
C GLY A 54 32.70 -14.52 -14.77
N GLN A 55 33.16 -14.20 -15.99
CA GLN A 55 33.15 -12.82 -16.52
C GLN A 55 31.80 -12.10 -16.37
N ARG A 56 30.68 -12.79 -16.64
CA ARG A 56 29.32 -12.24 -16.51
C ARG A 56 28.96 -11.87 -15.08
N VAL A 57 29.24 -12.77 -14.14
CA VAL A 57 28.99 -12.57 -12.70
C VAL A 57 29.85 -11.42 -12.17
N THR A 58 31.13 -11.36 -12.61
CA THR A 58 32.05 -10.26 -12.26
C THR A 58 31.60 -8.93 -12.87
N ARG A 59 31.15 -8.91 -14.13
CA ARG A 59 30.63 -7.72 -14.81
C ARG A 59 29.43 -7.13 -14.07
N PHE A 60 28.46 -7.99 -13.74
CA PHE A 60 27.27 -7.58 -13.00
C PHE A 60 27.64 -7.08 -11.58
N GLN A 61 28.64 -7.70 -10.94
CA GLN A 61 29.17 -7.20 -9.65
C GLN A 61 29.75 -5.79 -9.76
N GLY A 62 30.41 -5.45 -10.87
CA GLY A 62 30.92 -4.10 -11.12
C GLY A 62 29.82 -3.04 -11.09
N TYR A 63 28.64 -3.34 -11.66
CA TYR A 63 27.48 -2.45 -11.54
C TYR A 63 26.92 -2.41 -10.12
N LEU A 64 26.76 -3.57 -9.46
CA LEU A 64 26.27 -3.62 -8.07
C LEU A 64 27.09 -2.75 -7.10
N ASN A 65 28.40 -2.65 -7.32
CA ASN A 65 29.32 -1.86 -6.50
C ASN A 65 29.13 -0.34 -6.65
N GLN A 66 28.52 0.12 -7.75
CA GLN A 66 28.31 1.55 -8.02
C GLN A 66 26.98 2.07 -7.47
N VAL A 67 26.01 1.18 -7.22
CA VAL A 67 24.69 1.56 -6.72
C VAL A 67 24.81 1.97 -5.26
N ASP A 68 24.29 3.15 -4.92
CA ASP A 68 24.01 3.54 -3.55
C ASP A 68 22.75 2.83 -3.07
N TRP A 69 22.94 1.70 -2.37
CA TRP A 69 21.86 0.87 -1.85
C TRP A 69 21.08 1.49 -0.69
N THR A 70 21.45 2.70 -0.24
CA THR A 70 20.69 3.50 0.72
C THR A 70 19.83 4.57 0.03
N ASN A 71 20.10 4.84 -1.25
CA ASN A 71 19.37 5.80 -2.06
C ASN A 71 18.18 5.16 -2.77
N PHE A 72 16.98 5.64 -2.46
CA PHE A 72 15.74 5.06 -3.00
C PHE A 72 15.65 5.11 -4.53
N SER A 73 16.06 6.21 -5.16
CA SER A 73 15.98 6.39 -6.62
C SER A 73 16.91 5.43 -7.34
N GLN A 74 18.15 5.28 -6.85
CA GLN A 74 19.08 4.31 -7.42
C GLN A 74 18.61 2.87 -7.19
N VAL A 75 18.11 2.55 -6.00
CA VAL A 75 17.59 1.21 -5.72
C VAL A 75 16.40 0.87 -6.61
N THR A 76 15.46 1.80 -6.83
CA THR A 76 14.30 1.57 -7.70
C THR A 76 14.72 1.23 -9.13
N ARG A 77 15.69 1.95 -9.68
CA ARG A 77 16.26 1.68 -11.00
C ARG A 77 16.96 0.32 -11.03
N ALA A 78 17.79 0.01 -10.01
CA ALA A 78 18.43 -1.29 -9.88
C ALA A 78 17.42 -2.46 -9.74
N LEU A 79 16.26 -2.24 -9.12
CA LEU A 79 15.21 -3.25 -9.03
C LEU A 79 14.61 -3.58 -10.40
N ARG A 80 14.45 -2.60 -11.31
CA ARG A 80 14.03 -2.86 -12.70
C ARG A 80 15.07 -3.66 -13.47
N VAL A 81 16.37 -3.38 -13.26
CA VAL A 81 17.45 -4.22 -13.77
C VAL A 81 17.32 -5.65 -13.24
N PHE A 82 16.96 -5.81 -11.96
CA PHE A 82 16.75 -7.13 -11.36
C PHE A 82 15.54 -7.85 -11.96
N GLU A 83 14.45 -7.16 -12.28
CA GLU A 83 13.29 -7.72 -12.99
C GLU A 83 13.71 -8.27 -14.36
N GLU A 84 14.43 -7.47 -15.15
CA GLU A 84 14.93 -7.91 -16.46
C GLU A 84 15.89 -9.11 -16.32
N ALA A 85 16.78 -9.06 -15.34
CA ALA A 85 17.75 -10.11 -15.06
C ALA A 85 17.10 -11.47 -14.67
N ILE A 86 15.95 -11.44 -13.98
CA ILE A 86 15.26 -12.67 -13.55
C ILE A 86 14.16 -13.10 -14.53
N GLN A 87 13.81 -12.28 -15.52
CA GLN A 87 12.71 -12.55 -16.46
C GLN A 87 12.76 -13.94 -17.11
N PRO A 88 13.94 -14.47 -17.55
CA PRO A 88 14.01 -15.82 -18.13
C PRO A 88 13.59 -16.94 -17.18
N LEU A 89 13.58 -16.70 -15.86
CA LEU A 89 13.08 -17.67 -14.88
C LEU A 89 11.55 -17.72 -14.85
N PHE A 90 10.87 -16.60 -15.09
CA PHE A 90 9.41 -16.47 -15.02
C PHE A 90 8.73 -16.66 -16.38
N SER A 91 9.44 -16.37 -17.47
CA SER A 91 9.01 -16.61 -18.85
C SER A 91 10.09 -17.40 -19.58
N PRO A 92 10.26 -18.70 -19.27
CA PRO A 92 11.31 -19.50 -19.87
C PRO A 92 11.09 -19.63 -21.39
N PRO A 93 12.13 -19.47 -22.21
CA PRO A 93 12.08 -19.82 -23.62
C PRO A 93 11.67 -21.29 -23.80
N GLU A 94 10.98 -21.60 -24.89
CA GLU A 94 10.57 -22.99 -25.20
C GLU A 94 11.75 -23.97 -25.03
N GLY A 95 11.60 -24.96 -24.14
CA GLY A 95 12.59 -26.00 -23.89
C GLY A 95 13.44 -25.86 -22.61
N PHE A 96 13.31 -24.80 -21.82
CA PHE A 96 14.02 -24.63 -20.54
C PHE A 96 13.09 -24.87 -19.33
N THR A 97 13.15 -26.04 -18.70
CA THR A 97 12.30 -26.37 -17.52
C THR A 97 13.04 -26.93 -16.30
N GLN A 98 14.38 -27.05 -16.32
CA GLN A 98 15.11 -27.58 -15.15
C GLN A 98 15.73 -26.47 -14.28
N GLY A 99 15.29 -26.39 -13.02
CA GLY A 99 15.95 -25.64 -11.95
C GLY A 99 15.42 -24.22 -11.66
N GLY A 100 14.47 -23.72 -12.47
CA GLY A 100 13.85 -22.40 -12.28
C GLY A 100 13.11 -22.26 -10.94
N ASP A 101 12.29 -23.26 -10.59
CA ASP A 101 11.41 -23.19 -9.41
C ASP A 101 12.16 -22.98 -8.09
N VAL A 102 13.26 -23.72 -7.87
CA VAL A 102 14.06 -23.60 -6.64
C VAL A 102 14.71 -22.20 -6.55
N THR A 103 15.14 -21.67 -7.69
CA THR A 103 15.75 -20.33 -7.78
C THR A 103 14.70 -19.25 -7.52
N ILE A 104 13.51 -19.36 -8.11
CA ILE A 104 12.37 -18.45 -7.87
C ILE A 104 11.98 -18.45 -6.39
N LEU A 105 11.85 -19.63 -5.77
CA LEU A 105 11.54 -19.75 -4.35
C LEU A 105 12.60 -19.09 -3.46
N ARG A 106 13.89 -19.22 -3.82
CA ARG A 106 14.99 -18.58 -3.11
C ARG A 106 14.93 -17.05 -3.26
N LEU A 107 14.73 -16.55 -4.47
CA LEU A 107 14.63 -15.11 -4.74
C LEU A 107 13.44 -14.49 -4.00
N ARG A 108 12.25 -15.09 -4.09
CA ARG A 108 11.06 -14.63 -3.36
C ARG A 108 11.31 -14.48 -1.86
N LYS A 109 11.93 -15.48 -1.22
CA LYS A 109 12.27 -15.42 0.22
C LYS A 109 13.26 -14.30 0.56
N LEU A 110 14.25 -14.08 -0.30
CA LEU A 110 15.28 -13.06 -0.08
C LEU A 110 14.73 -11.65 -0.25
N PHE A 111 13.98 -11.40 -1.33
CA PHE A 111 13.30 -10.12 -1.55
C PHE A 111 12.27 -9.83 -0.46
N GLN A 112 11.49 -10.84 -0.02
CA GLN A 112 10.51 -10.67 1.06
C GLN A 112 11.20 -10.24 2.37
N ARG A 113 12.35 -10.82 2.70
CA ARG A 113 13.13 -10.42 3.88
C ARG A 113 13.60 -8.96 3.82
N ASP A 114 13.82 -8.47 2.61
CA ASP A 114 14.22 -7.08 2.35
C ASP A 114 13.01 -6.14 2.15
N GLY A 115 11.78 -6.65 2.27
CA GLY A 115 10.53 -5.88 2.19
C GLY A 115 10.01 -5.70 0.76
N TYR A 116 10.27 -6.66 -0.12
CA TYR A 116 9.79 -6.70 -1.51
C TYR A 116 9.10 -8.03 -1.83
N LEU A 117 8.11 -8.00 -2.71
CA LEU A 117 7.46 -9.18 -3.24
C LEU A 117 7.82 -9.32 -4.72
N ILE A 118 7.99 -10.56 -5.18
CA ILE A 118 8.09 -10.88 -6.60
C ILE A 118 6.79 -11.54 -7.03
N ASP A 119 6.08 -10.94 -7.98
CA ASP A 119 4.81 -11.47 -8.48
C ASP A 119 5.00 -12.73 -9.37
N GLU A 120 3.93 -13.18 -10.04
CA GLU A 120 3.97 -14.35 -10.92
C GLU A 120 4.70 -14.10 -12.24
N ASN A 121 4.85 -12.83 -12.63
CA ASN A 121 5.49 -12.42 -13.87
C ASN A 121 6.95 -12.01 -13.68
N GLY A 122 7.44 -11.96 -12.43
CA GLY A 122 8.81 -11.56 -12.11
C GLY A 122 8.94 -10.09 -11.71
N HIS A 123 7.85 -9.33 -11.61
CA HIS A 123 7.94 -7.94 -11.17
C HIS A 123 8.22 -7.85 -9.66
N ILE A 124 9.17 -7.01 -9.29
CA ILE A 124 9.60 -6.76 -7.93
C ILE A 124 8.91 -5.49 -7.43
N ARG A 125 7.96 -5.68 -6.52
CA ARG A 125 7.25 -4.56 -5.88
C ARG A 125 7.71 -4.44 -4.45
N ARG A 126 7.79 -3.22 -3.93
CA ARG A 126 7.92 -3.07 -2.48
C ARG A 126 6.68 -3.68 -1.84
N GLU A 127 6.88 -4.44 -0.77
CA GLU A 127 5.77 -4.88 0.07
C GLU A 127 5.17 -3.60 0.68
N SER A 128 4.16 -3.06 -0.01
CA SER A 128 3.49 -1.86 0.43
C SER A 128 2.87 -2.18 1.78
N GLN A 129 3.21 -1.41 2.83
CA GLN A 129 2.51 -1.55 4.11
C GLN A 129 1.05 -1.07 4.03
N VAL A 130 0.64 -0.53 2.88
CA VAL A 130 -0.69 -0.03 2.54
C VAL A 130 -1.48 -1.09 1.76
N VAL A 131 -1.63 -2.27 2.34
CA VAL A 131 -2.58 -3.26 1.83
C VAL A 131 -3.81 -3.19 2.71
N ILE A 132 -4.93 -2.72 2.16
CA ILE A 132 -6.25 -3.13 2.63
C ILE A 132 -6.42 -4.57 2.15
N ALA A 133 -6.78 -5.49 3.05
CA ALA A 133 -6.76 -6.91 2.75
C ALA A 133 -7.60 -7.26 1.50
N SER A 134 -7.03 -8.04 0.57
CA SER A 134 -7.62 -8.26 -0.76
C SER A 134 -9.01 -8.91 -0.71
N ASN A 135 -9.27 -9.75 0.29
CA ASN A 135 -10.59 -10.33 0.54
C ASN A 135 -11.66 -9.28 0.86
N VAL A 136 -11.27 -8.14 1.45
CA VAL A 136 -12.18 -7.04 1.73
C VAL A 136 -12.61 -6.39 0.44
N LEU A 137 -11.63 -6.03 -0.40
CA LEU A 137 -11.85 -5.37 -1.68
C LEU A 137 -12.65 -6.24 -2.66
N ALA A 138 -12.40 -7.56 -2.66
CA ALA A 138 -13.09 -8.51 -3.53
C ALA A 138 -14.59 -8.66 -3.22
N ASN A 139 -15.02 -8.32 -2.00
CA ASN A 139 -16.42 -8.41 -1.56
C ASN A 139 -17.18 -7.08 -1.69
N LEU A 140 -16.55 -6.04 -2.25
CA LEU A 140 -17.21 -4.77 -2.56
C LEU A 140 -17.82 -4.79 -3.95
N THR A 141 -18.98 -4.16 -4.14
CA THR A 141 -19.65 -4.04 -5.44
C THR A 141 -18.77 -3.34 -6.49
N ASP A 142 -18.03 -2.33 -6.07
CA ASP A 142 -17.06 -1.60 -6.90
C ASP A 142 -15.97 -0.98 -6.02
N ALA A 143 -14.76 -1.52 -6.12
CA ALA A 143 -13.57 -1.09 -5.38
C ALA A 143 -12.59 -0.26 -6.23
N SER A 144 -13.00 0.20 -7.42
CA SER A 144 -12.09 0.84 -8.40
C SER A 144 -11.39 2.08 -7.84
N ALA A 145 -12.14 3.00 -7.23
CA ALA A 145 -11.59 4.20 -6.61
C ALA A 145 -10.62 3.88 -5.46
N ILE A 146 -10.91 2.84 -4.68
CA ILE A 146 -10.04 2.40 -3.58
C ILE A 146 -8.70 1.89 -4.13
N HIS A 147 -8.73 1.02 -5.14
CA HIS A 147 -7.51 0.55 -5.82
C HIS A 147 -6.70 1.70 -6.40
N GLU A 148 -7.34 2.63 -7.10
CA GLU A 148 -6.68 3.79 -7.69
C GLU A 148 -5.93 4.63 -6.64
N HIS A 149 -6.54 4.90 -5.48
CA HIS A 149 -5.88 5.64 -4.42
C HIS A 149 -4.75 4.85 -3.74
N LEU A 150 -4.92 3.53 -3.56
CA LEU A 150 -3.86 2.66 -3.03
C LEU A 150 -2.64 2.65 -3.96
N ASP A 151 -2.86 2.53 -5.27
CA ASP A 151 -1.80 2.57 -6.29
C ASP A 151 -1.09 3.92 -6.32
N ARG A 152 -1.85 5.02 -6.21
CA ARG A 152 -1.29 6.38 -6.12
C ARG A 152 -0.45 6.56 -4.86
N ILE A 153 -0.90 6.05 -3.72
CA ILE A 153 -0.14 6.09 -2.46
C ILE A 153 1.16 5.30 -2.61
N ALA A 154 1.10 4.06 -3.10
CA ALA A 154 2.27 3.21 -3.31
C ALA A 154 3.29 3.91 -4.23
N SER A 155 2.81 4.40 -5.37
CA SER A 155 3.58 5.18 -6.34
C SER A 155 4.23 6.44 -5.74
N ALA A 156 3.51 7.18 -4.89
CA ALA A 156 4.02 8.40 -4.27
C ALA A 156 5.05 8.10 -3.18
N VAL A 157 4.85 7.03 -2.41
CA VAL A 157 5.83 6.55 -1.42
C VAL A 157 7.10 6.06 -2.12
N GLU A 158 6.96 5.41 -3.27
CA GLU A 158 8.10 5.03 -4.11
C GLU A 158 8.82 6.28 -4.64
N ARG A 159 8.13 7.28 -5.16
CA ARG A 159 8.82 8.46 -5.70
C ARG A 159 9.39 9.42 -4.63
N ASP A 160 9.36 9.05 -3.35
CA ASP A 160 9.61 9.95 -2.21
C ASP A 160 8.91 11.30 -2.41
N ASP A 161 7.60 11.22 -2.71
CA ASP A 161 6.70 12.37 -2.86
C ASP A 161 5.70 12.41 -1.69
N PRO A 162 6.10 12.99 -0.54
CA PRO A 162 5.25 13.07 0.63
C PRO A 162 3.95 13.83 0.40
N ALA A 163 3.96 14.87 -0.44
CA ALA A 163 2.79 15.70 -0.67
C ALA A 163 1.72 14.90 -1.42
N GLN A 164 2.11 14.19 -2.47
CA GLN A 164 1.20 13.33 -3.22
C GLN A 164 0.69 12.16 -2.38
N ALA A 165 1.54 11.55 -1.55
CA ALA A 165 1.13 10.47 -0.65
C ALA A 165 0.07 10.93 0.37
N ILE A 166 0.26 12.12 0.97
CA ILE A 166 -0.70 12.71 1.92
C ILE A 166 -2.01 13.08 1.21
N GLY A 167 -1.93 13.65 0.01
CA GLY A 167 -3.12 13.96 -0.80
C GLY A 167 -3.92 12.70 -1.12
N SER A 168 -3.25 11.66 -1.61
CA SER A 168 -3.87 10.38 -1.96
C SER A 168 -4.44 9.66 -0.72
N ALA A 169 -3.81 9.79 0.44
CA ALA A 169 -4.35 9.28 1.71
C ALA A 169 -5.65 9.98 2.13
N LYS A 170 -5.77 11.30 1.93
CA LYS A 170 -7.04 12.02 2.15
C LYS A 170 -8.11 11.52 1.18
N GLU A 171 -7.78 11.43 -0.10
CA GLU A 171 -8.72 10.97 -1.14
C GLU A 171 -9.20 9.53 -0.87
N LEU A 172 -8.32 8.66 -0.38
CA LEU A 172 -8.70 7.30 0.04
C LEU A 172 -9.76 7.31 1.15
N ILE A 173 -9.61 8.16 2.18
CA ILE A 173 -10.61 8.30 3.26
C ILE A 173 -11.94 8.80 2.67
N GLU A 174 -11.89 9.80 1.80
CA GLU A 174 -13.07 10.40 1.17
C GLU A 174 -13.83 9.39 0.31
N SER A 175 -13.13 8.68 -0.58
CA SER A 175 -13.68 7.65 -1.44
C SER A 175 -14.22 6.47 -0.62
N THR A 176 -13.56 6.09 0.47
CA THR A 176 -14.06 5.05 1.38
C THR A 176 -15.36 5.48 2.07
N ALA A 177 -15.44 6.72 2.54
CA ALA A 177 -16.66 7.24 3.16
C ALA A 177 -17.83 7.28 2.16
N LYS A 178 -17.59 7.78 0.94
CA LYS A 178 -18.58 7.83 -0.15
C LYS A 178 -19.03 6.43 -0.57
N LEU A 179 -18.10 5.48 -0.68
CA LEU A 179 -18.41 4.08 -0.97
C LEU A 179 -19.32 3.49 0.11
N VAL A 180 -18.96 3.63 1.39
CA VAL A 180 -19.80 3.16 2.51
C VAL A 180 -21.20 3.75 2.43
N LEU A 181 -21.33 5.06 2.23
CA LEU A 181 -22.63 5.72 2.16
C LEU A 181 -23.45 5.25 0.95
N ARG A 182 -22.81 5.08 -0.21
CA ARG A 182 -23.44 4.54 -1.42
C ARG A 182 -23.96 3.12 -1.19
N GLU A 183 -23.15 2.21 -0.64
CA GLU A 183 -23.56 0.82 -0.36
C GLU A 183 -24.63 0.73 0.75
N ARG A 184 -24.68 1.72 1.64
CA ARG A 184 -25.72 1.86 2.66
C ARG A 184 -26.97 2.60 2.17
N ASN A 185 -26.96 3.08 0.93
CA ASN A 185 -28.02 3.90 0.33
C ASN A 185 -28.34 5.17 1.15
N GLU A 186 -27.30 5.79 1.72
CA GLU A 186 -27.37 7.01 2.51
C GLU A 186 -26.93 8.22 1.67
N PRO A 187 -27.64 9.36 1.75
CA PRO A 187 -27.34 10.53 0.94
C PRO A 187 -26.08 11.25 1.41
N TYR A 188 -25.28 11.70 0.44
CA TYR A 188 -24.18 12.64 0.64
C TYR A 188 -24.13 13.64 -0.51
N SER A 189 -23.46 14.78 -0.29
CA SER A 189 -23.28 15.85 -1.24
C SER A 189 -21.79 16.06 -1.52
N ASP A 190 -21.45 16.55 -2.70
CA ASP A 190 -20.08 16.96 -3.03
C ASP A 190 -19.62 18.17 -2.21
N ALA A 191 -20.54 18.88 -1.56
CA ALA A 191 -20.25 19.95 -0.61
C ALA A 191 -19.90 19.44 0.80
N ASP A 192 -20.13 18.16 1.10
CA ASP A 192 -19.77 17.59 2.40
C ASP A 192 -18.24 17.54 2.52
N ASP A 193 -17.72 18.13 3.59
CA ASP A 193 -16.29 18.04 3.89
C ASP A 193 -15.92 16.67 4.47
N LEU A 194 -14.62 16.39 4.58
CA LEU A 194 -14.14 15.10 5.07
C LEU A 194 -14.68 14.75 6.47
N PRO A 195 -14.68 15.66 7.47
CA PRO A 195 -15.31 15.42 8.76
C PRO A 195 -16.79 15.00 8.66
N ALA A 196 -17.58 15.69 7.83
CA ALA A 196 -18.99 15.35 7.62
C ALA A 196 -19.15 13.96 7.00
N LEU A 197 -18.38 13.64 5.96
CA LEU A 197 -18.41 12.33 5.29
C LEU A 197 -18.03 11.19 6.25
N VAL A 198 -16.95 11.36 7.02
CA VAL A 198 -16.48 10.37 8.00
C VAL A 198 -17.54 10.12 9.07
N MET A 199 -18.16 11.18 9.60
CA MET A 199 -19.22 11.06 10.59
C MET A 199 -20.43 10.31 10.03
N LYS A 200 -20.94 10.72 8.86
CA LYS A 200 -22.09 10.06 8.20
C LYS A 200 -21.79 8.57 7.95
N ALA A 201 -20.60 8.24 7.44
CA ALA A 201 -20.22 6.86 7.17
C ALA A 201 -20.23 6.00 8.46
N GLN A 202 -19.62 6.48 9.55
CA GLN A 202 -19.64 5.75 10.82
C GLN A 202 -21.06 5.59 11.41
N GLN A 203 -21.93 6.58 11.21
CA GLN A 203 -23.32 6.51 11.64
C GLN A 203 -24.10 5.46 10.83
N SER A 204 -23.91 5.43 9.50
CA SER A 204 -24.57 4.48 8.60
C SER A 204 -24.22 3.01 8.90
N LEU A 205 -23.00 2.77 9.41
CA LEU A 205 -22.53 1.45 9.86
C LEU A 205 -22.83 1.17 11.34
N SER A 206 -23.50 2.07 12.05
CA SER A 206 -23.78 1.94 13.48
C SER A 206 -22.52 1.66 14.32
N VAL A 207 -21.41 2.31 13.99
CA VAL A 207 -20.15 2.25 14.76
C VAL A 207 -19.76 3.61 15.35
N HIS A 208 -20.51 4.67 15.03
CA HIS A 208 -20.23 6.01 15.55
C HIS A 208 -20.25 6.04 17.10
N PRO A 209 -19.29 6.72 17.77
CA PRO A 209 -19.18 6.71 19.24
C PRO A 209 -20.44 7.15 20.01
N SER A 210 -21.22 8.07 19.44
CA SER A 210 -22.50 8.52 20.04
C SER A 210 -23.64 7.51 19.89
N GLY A 211 -23.48 6.50 19.05
CA GLY A 211 -24.48 5.47 18.79
C GLY A 211 -24.58 4.42 19.89
N ARG A 212 -25.66 3.62 19.82
CA ARG A 212 -25.79 2.37 20.57
C ARG A 212 -25.60 1.21 19.61
N SER A 213 -24.57 0.41 19.86
CA SER A 213 -24.21 -0.78 19.10
C SER A 213 -24.14 -1.95 20.10
N PRO A 214 -24.72 -3.11 19.79
CA PRO A 214 -24.62 -4.27 20.67
C PRO A 214 -23.20 -4.84 20.65
N GLY A 215 -22.88 -5.68 21.65
CA GLY A 215 -21.65 -6.46 21.66
C GLY A 215 -20.35 -5.62 21.77
N PRO A 216 -19.21 -6.15 21.30
CA PRO A 216 -17.90 -5.51 21.45
C PRO A 216 -17.81 -4.14 20.74
N ASP A 217 -18.54 -3.95 19.64
CA ASP A 217 -18.57 -2.69 18.88
C ASP A 217 -19.13 -1.51 19.69
N GLY A 218 -20.02 -1.81 20.65
CA GLY A 218 -20.58 -0.84 21.57
C GLY A 218 -19.68 -0.49 22.75
N SER A 219 -18.56 -1.19 22.93
CA SER A 219 -17.71 -1.03 24.11
C SER A 219 -17.08 0.36 24.18
N ASN A 220 -16.88 0.85 25.41
CA ASN A 220 -16.23 2.15 25.64
C ASN A 220 -14.83 2.23 25.01
N ALA A 221 -14.11 1.09 24.94
CA ALA A 221 -12.80 1.02 24.31
C ALA A 221 -12.89 1.23 22.79
N VAL A 222 -13.78 0.52 22.10
CA VAL A 222 -13.98 0.68 20.65
C VAL A 222 -14.44 2.09 20.32
N LYS A 223 -15.42 2.63 21.07
CA LYS A 223 -15.89 4.01 20.89
C LYS A 223 -14.78 5.06 21.04
N LYS A 224 -13.88 4.86 22.02
CA LYS A 224 -12.72 5.75 22.22
C LYS A 224 -11.77 5.68 21.02
N ILE A 225 -11.48 4.49 20.50
CA ILE A 225 -10.63 4.31 19.33
C ILE A 225 -11.26 4.97 18.10
N LEU A 226 -12.56 4.77 17.87
CA LEU A 226 -13.25 5.34 16.72
C LEU A 226 -13.35 6.87 16.80
N GLY A 227 -13.58 7.42 17.98
CA GLY A 227 -13.51 8.88 18.19
C GLY A 227 -12.11 9.43 17.92
N ALA A 228 -11.06 8.74 18.35
CA ALA A 228 -9.69 9.12 18.03
C ALA A 228 -9.39 9.00 16.52
N ALA A 229 -9.91 7.96 15.87
CA ALA A 229 -9.76 7.76 14.43
C ALA A 229 -10.41 8.91 13.63
N MET A 230 -11.60 9.39 14.03
CA MET A 230 -12.22 10.59 13.44
C MET A 230 -11.27 11.79 13.53
N THR A 231 -10.74 12.09 14.72
CA THR A 231 -9.78 13.19 14.91
C THR A 231 -8.54 13.02 14.03
N VAL A 232 -8.04 11.80 13.89
CA VAL A 232 -6.89 11.48 13.03
C VAL A 232 -7.22 11.73 11.55
N THR A 233 -8.39 11.33 11.05
CA THR A 233 -8.80 11.61 9.66
C THR A 233 -8.91 13.10 9.38
N SER A 234 -9.46 13.89 10.31
CA SER A 234 -9.47 15.35 10.23
C SER A 234 -8.05 15.91 10.22
N GLY A 235 -7.16 15.37 11.05
CA GLY A 235 -5.73 15.72 11.05
C GLY A 235 -5.03 15.45 9.71
N VAL A 236 -5.39 14.38 8.99
CA VAL A 236 -4.88 14.11 7.64
C VAL A 236 -5.37 15.16 6.63
N ALA A 237 -6.66 15.53 6.68
CA ALA A 237 -7.19 16.61 5.84
C ALA A 237 -6.51 17.94 6.15
N GLU A 238 -6.30 18.26 7.42
CA GLU A 238 -5.57 19.46 7.85
C GLU A 238 -4.11 19.42 7.40
N LEU A 239 -3.42 18.27 7.49
CA LEU A 239 -2.04 18.13 7.05
C LEU A 239 -1.92 18.37 5.54
N ARG A 240 -2.88 17.86 4.76
CA ARG A 240 -3.02 18.14 3.33
C ARG A 240 -3.32 19.63 3.08
N ASN A 241 -4.19 20.24 3.86
CA ASN A 241 -4.60 21.64 3.66
C ASN A 241 -3.53 22.64 4.10
N ARG A 242 -2.79 22.35 5.17
CA ARG A 242 -1.63 23.13 5.65
C ARG A 242 -0.38 22.89 4.81
N GLY A 243 -0.34 21.79 4.06
CA GLY A 243 0.69 21.47 3.07
C GLY A 243 0.18 21.66 1.64
N TYR A 244 0.12 22.91 1.17
CA TYR A 244 0.18 23.31 -0.25
C TYR A 244 -0.22 22.23 -1.28
N GLY A 245 -1.51 21.88 -1.33
CA GLY A 245 -2.02 20.94 -2.34
C GLY A 245 -1.67 21.43 -3.76
N THR A 246 -1.49 20.48 -4.67
CA THR A 246 -1.15 20.68 -6.10
C THR A 246 -2.15 21.54 -6.90
N GLY A 247 -3.17 22.12 -6.26
CA GLY A 247 -4.22 22.93 -6.87
C GLY A 247 -4.02 24.45 -6.78
N HIS A 248 -3.06 24.95 -5.99
CA HIS A 248 -2.69 26.36 -5.99
C HIS A 248 -1.17 26.45 -6.05
N GLY A 249 -0.62 26.74 -7.22
CA GLY A 249 0.82 26.80 -7.47
C GLY A 249 1.55 27.60 -6.39
N SER A 250 2.25 26.89 -5.51
CA SER A 250 3.17 27.50 -4.55
C SER A 250 4.39 28.02 -5.33
N ALA A 251 4.87 29.21 -4.99
CA ALA A 251 6.08 29.77 -5.59
C ALA A 251 7.34 28.92 -5.31
N THR A 252 7.28 28.00 -4.35
CA THR A 252 8.37 27.08 -3.97
C THR A 252 7.83 25.68 -3.62
N ALA A 253 8.62 24.64 -3.90
CA ALA A 253 8.31 23.27 -3.51
C ALA A 253 8.27 23.14 -1.96
N PRO A 254 7.27 22.45 -1.37
CA PRO A 254 7.17 22.30 0.08
C PRO A 254 8.34 21.48 0.66
N SER A 255 9.37 22.15 1.17
CA SER A 255 10.63 21.51 1.63
C SER A 255 10.54 20.84 3.02
N TRP A 256 9.40 20.90 3.69
CA TRP A 256 9.25 20.47 5.09
C TRP A 256 8.52 19.13 5.26
N LEU A 257 7.77 18.69 4.24
CA LEU A 257 7.20 17.35 4.24
C LEU A 257 8.29 16.33 3.95
N LYS A 258 8.32 15.26 4.74
CA LYS A 258 9.33 14.21 4.69
C LYS A 258 8.62 12.88 4.65
N ALA A 259 9.30 11.82 4.21
CA ALA A 259 8.75 10.46 4.16
C ALA A 259 8.06 10.01 5.46
N ARG A 260 8.51 10.48 6.65
CA ARG A 260 7.84 10.19 7.93
C ARG A 260 6.42 10.76 8.03
N HIS A 261 6.15 11.93 7.44
CA HIS A 261 4.83 12.57 7.46
C HIS A 261 3.88 11.84 6.49
N ALA A 262 4.40 11.44 5.32
CA ALA A 262 3.69 10.57 4.39
C ALA A 262 3.26 9.27 5.06
N ARG A 263 4.20 8.56 5.71
CA ARG A 263 3.90 7.32 6.45
C ARG A 263 2.86 7.53 7.54
N LEU A 264 2.91 8.65 8.28
CA LEU A 264 1.91 8.97 9.30
C LEU A 264 0.50 9.10 8.69
N ALA A 265 0.35 9.89 7.63
CA ALA A 265 -0.94 10.11 6.97
C ALA A 265 -1.49 8.82 6.32
N VAL A 266 -0.61 8.07 5.67
CA VAL A 266 -0.95 6.79 5.03
C VAL A 266 -1.44 5.78 6.07
N ASN A 267 -0.70 5.57 7.17
CA ASN A 267 -1.11 4.64 8.23
C ASN A 267 -2.40 5.10 8.92
N ALA A 268 -2.58 6.41 9.10
CA ALA A 268 -3.82 7.00 9.60
C ALA A 268 -5.02 6.70 8.68
N SER A 269 -4.86 6.89 7.37
CA SER A 269 -5.91 6.55 6.39
C SER A 269 -6.23 5.06 6.40
N LYS A 270 -5.20 4.21 6.43
CA LYS A 270 -5.33 2.75 6.46
C LYS A 270 -6.16 2.29 7.65
N LEU A 271 -5.80 2.73 8.87
CA LEU A 271 -6.51 2.38 10.11
C LEU A 271 -8.02 2.59 9.99
N TRP A 272 -8.43 3.75 9.47
CA TRP A 272 -9.85 4.07 9.37
C TRP A 272 -10.52 3.34 8.20
N CYS A 273 -9.89 3.32 7.02
CA CYS A 273 -10.49 2.73 5.82
C CYS A 273 -10.66 1.22 5.95
N GLU A 274 -9.65 0.51 6.47
CA GLU A 274 -9.76 -0.94 6.69
C GLU A 274 -10.92 -1.27 7.62
N PHE A 275 -11.00 -0.63 8.78
CA PHE A 275 -12.08 -0.89 9.72
C PHE A 275 -13.47 -0.62 9.12
N MET A 276 -13.62 0.46 8.36
CA MET A 276 -14.90 0.81 7.73
C MET A 276 -15.30 -0.19 6.64
N LEU A 277 -14.35 -0.62 5.81
CA LEU A 277 -14.61 -1.61 4.75
C LEU A 277 -14.84 -3.01 5.33
N ASP A 278 -14.08 -3.42 6.34
CA ASP A 278 -14.29 -4.66 7.10
C ASP A 278 -15.70 -4.69 7.69
N THR A 279 -16.09 -3.62 8.38
CA THR A 279 -17.43 -3.49 8.98
C THR A 279 -18.53 -3.51 7.93
N LEU A 280 -18.27 -2.96 6.73
CA LEU A 280 -19.23 -2.97 5.63
C LEU A 280 -19.42 -4.39 5.06
N ILE A 281 -18.37 -5.20 4.95
CA ILE A 281 -18.53 -6.55 4.39
C ILE A 281 -18.89 -7.61 5.44
N ASP A 282 -18.64 -7.34 6.73
CA ASP A 282 -18.90 -8.29 7.83
C ASP A 282 -20.41 -8.62 7.94
N PRO A 283 -20.80 -9.90 7.77
CA PRO A 283 -22.19 -10.34 7.93
C PRO A 283 -22.76 -10.13 9.35
N SER A 284 -21.90 -10.06 10.36
CA SER A 284 -22.27 -9.89 11.77
C SER A 284 -22.30 -8.42 12.23
N ALA A 285 -21.99 -7.48 11.34
CA ALA A 285 -21.89 -6.06 11.67
C ALA A 285 -23.21 -5.47 12.21
N PRO A 286 -23.13 -4.52 13.16
CA PRO A 286 -24.29 -4.02 13.90
C PRO A 286 -25.35 -3.33 13.03
N TRP A 287 -24.97 -2.80 11.87
CA TRP A 287 -25.90 -2.16 10.95
C TRP A 287 -26.80 -3.15 10.19
N ARG A 288 -26.37 -4.41 10.02
CA ARG A 288 -27.17 -5.45 9.34
C ARG A 288 -28.37 -5.86 10.18
N THR A 289 -28.20 -5.91 11.49
CA THR A 289 -29.28 -6.22 12.44
C THR A 289 -30.35 -5.12 12.51
N LYS A 290 -29.97 -3.84 12.32
CA LYS A 290 -30.93 -2.72 12.29
C LYS A 290 -31.84 -2.72 11.05
N SER A 291 -31.40 -3.31 9.93
CA SER A 291 -32.16 -3.31 8.67
C SER A 291 -33.37 -4.25 8.69
N ILE A 292 -33.44 -5.19 9.64
CA ILE A 292 -34.48 -6.24 9.69
C ILE A 292 -35.77 -5.72 10.37
N ALA A 293 -35.71 -4.58 11.07
CA ALA A 293 -36.80 -4.11 11.93
C ALA A 293 -38.10 -3.62 11.24
N PRO A 294 -38.12 -3.05 10.00
CA PRO A 294 -39.39 -2.53 9.48
C PRO A 294 -40.28 -3.57 8.77
N ALA A 295 -39.72 -4.65 8.22
CA ALA A 295 -40.47 -5.58 7.36
C ALA A 295 -41.25 -6.64 8.14
N LEU A 296 -40.68 -7.20 9.22
CA LEU A 296 -41.31 -8.31 9.95
C LEU A 296 -42.43 -7.87 10.92
N LEU A 297 -42.57 -6.57 11.20
CA LEU A 297 -43.63 -6.05 12.08
C LEU A 297 -44.93 -5.71 11.34
N GLN A 298 -44.92 -5.57 10.01
CA GLN A 298 -46.16 -5.37 9.24
C GLN A 298 -46.92 -6.68 8.99
N ASP A 299 -46.20 -7.79 8.78
CA ASP A 299 -46.85 -9.09 8.52
C ASP A 299 -47.54 -9.67 9.77
N MET A 300 -47.01 -9.41 10.97
CA MET A 300 -47.63 -9.88 12.23
C MET A 300 -48.91 -9.10 12.63
N ASN A 301 -49.08 -7.87 12.13
CA ASN A 301 -50.28 -7.06 12.42
C ASN A 301 -51.42 -7.30 11.42
N LEU A 302 -51.17 -7.98 10.30
CA LEU A 302 -52.21 -8.36 9.34
C LEU A 302 -52.87 -9.70 9.71
N GLU A 303 -52.12 -10.65 10.28
CA GLU A 303 -52.69 -11.92 10.72
C GLU A 303 -53.54 -11.80 12.00
N THR A 304 -53.26 -10.83 12.87
CA THR A 304 -54.02 -10.64 14.13
C THR A 304 -55.31 -9.82 13.99
N GLY A 305 -55.52 -9.18 12.83
CA GLY A 305 -56.72 -8.37 12.54
C GLY A 305 -57.87 -9.13 11.87
N ALA A 306 -57.64 -10.34 11.33
CA ALA A 306 -58.62 -11.08 10.55
C ALA A 306 -59.52 -12.03 11.36
N GLU A 307 -59.24 -12.26 12.65
CA GLU A 307 -60.05 -13.13 13.53
C GLU A 307 -61.03 -12.37 14.45
N ARG A 308 -61.23 -11.07 14.25
CA ARG A 308 -62.22 -10.28 14.99
C ARG A 308 -63.09 -9.45 14.06
N SER A 309 -63.99 -10.10 13.33
CA SER A 309 -65.19 -9.49 12.73
C SER A 309 -66.28 -10.54 12.58
#